data_AF-A0A6H5JV81-F1
#
_entry.id   AF-A0A6H5JV81-F1
#
_cell.length_a   1.000
_cell.length_b   1.000
_cell.length_c   1.000
_cell.angle_alpha   90.00
_cell.angle_beta   90.00
_cell.angle_gamma   90.00
#
_symmetry.space_group_name_H-M   'P 1'
#
loop_
_entity.id
_entity.type
_entity.pdbx_description
1 polymer ?
#
loop_
_entity_poly.entity_id
_entity_poly.type
_entity_poly.pdbx_seq_one_letter_code
_entity_poly.pdbx_strand_id
1 'polypeptide(L)'
;MAAWVARQPVPVWLGERAPKTISSRLWSGCWISGWLVSTMWESHVFFTTLIYLMQDAVSPEAQRILNLNIKRGVKSVYEFLRERGGLAILSDPNVEIATREVLANGRPRPQITKDIRRKEAAVAQIKRKYATHNLSQDDIHTCLYSMCDNDSFLNSNRVPIDKMIAFLEQYFSPDTPGDDAYSLAISAGEGGARLTHSHARQYNFAHQARLGEEDLLSESFAYKLVDTGQGKQRVQNSPQTFKAMQEILFHAQHGVQSWVGSSVIHLGDHNVPNALMFIDKYTQVSRILGPIVSCLEQLVVLYDKDEHIQNLIDTGYGGLETLRKDILFDFFRSAFDGSGADNFFDAGRYFLCIIS
;
A
#
# COMPACT_ATOMS: atom_id res chain seq x y z
N MET A 1 6.88 66.20 -13.26
CA MET A 1 6.11 66.28 -12.01
C MET A 1 6.42 65.03 -11.17
N ALA A 2 6.23 65.04 -9.85
CA ALA A 2 6.54 63.90 -8.96
C ALA A 2 5.53 62.73 -9.17
N ALA A 3 5.65 61.53 -8.59
CA ALA A 3 6.41 60.99 -7.44
C ALA A 3 6.82 59.50 -7.71
N TRP A 4 7.84 58.87 -7.10
CA TRP A 4 7.87 58.26 -5.75
C TRP A 4 6.56 57.52 -5.39
N VAL A 5 6.53 56.26 -4.94
CA VAL A 5 7.52 55.34 -4.31
C VAL A 5 7.40 53.92 -4.99
N ALA A 6 7.94 52.74 -4.63
CA ALA A 6 8.71 52.17 -3.50
C ALA A 6 9.54 50.93 -3.95
N ARG A 7 10.20 50.24 -2.99
CA ARG A 7 10.61 48.81 -3.04
C ARG A 7 10.37 48.16 -1.68
N GLN A 8 9.90 46.90 -1.65
CA GLN A 8 9.70 46.04 -0.47
C GLN A 8 9.80 44.56 -0.94
N PRO A 9 10.18 43.57 -0.09
CA PRO A 9 11.56 43.44 0.41
C PRO A 9 12.16 42.04 0.14
N VAL A 10 13.49 41.93 0.27
CA VAL A 10 14.18 40.63 0.38
C VAL A 10 14.27 40.24 1.86
N PRO A 11 13.95 38.99 2.26
CA PRO A 11 14.09 38.56 3.66
C PRO A 11 15.56 38.55 4.11
N VAL A 12 15.97 39.56 4.87
CA VAL A 12 17.26 39.59 5.56
C VAL A 12 17.14 38.81 6.86
N TRP A 13 17.82 37.67 6.95
CA TRP A 13 18.02 36.97 8.22
C TRP A 13 18.98 37.76 9.11
N LEU A 14 18.44 38.69 9.90
CA LEU A 14 19.17 39.34 10.99
C LEU A 14 19.45 38.30 12.08
N GLY A 15 20.73 38.11 12.40
CA GLY A 15 21.15 37.13 13.40
C GLY A 15 20.97 37.66 14.83
N GLU A 16 19.94 37.20 15.52
CA GLU A 16 19.94 37.21 16.98
C GLU A 16 20.88 36.14 17.54
N ARG A 17 21.52 36.44 18.67
CA ARG A 17 22.59 35.60 19.24
C ARG A 17 21.98 34.44 20.02
N ALA A 18 22.01 33.23 19.46
CA ALA A 18 21.77 32.03 20.22
C ALA A 18 22.72 31.96 21.45
N PRO A 19 22.21 31.75 22.67
CA PRO A 19 23.07 31.56 23.83
C PRO A 19 23.89 30.27 23.65
N LYS A 20 25.18 30.33 24.00
CA LYS A 20 26.03 29.14 24.02
C LYS A 20 25.58 28.21 25.17
N THR A 21 25.99 26.94 25.05
CA THR A 21 25.78 25.83 26.01
C THR A 21 24.34 25.36 26.25
N ILE A 22 23.86 24.47 25.36
CA ILE A 22 22.99 23.34 25.72
C ILE A 22 23.64 22.04 25.16
N SER A 23 23.47 20.92 25.86
CA SER A 23 24.19 19.65 25.63
C SER A 23 23.85 18.96 24.31
N SER A 24 24.85 18.34 23.67
CA SER A 24 24.76 17.67 22.37
C SER A 24 24.21 16.23 22.44
N ARG A 25 23.12 16.00 23.17
CA ARG A 25 22.42 14.70 23.25
C ARG A 25 20.91 14.90 23.45
N LEU A 26 20.13 14.98 22.35
CA LEU A 26 18.68 14.67 22.31
C LEU A 26 18.01 14.78 20.91
N TRP A 27 18.75 14.69 19.80
CA TRP A 27 18.22 14.95 18.44
C TRP A 27 18.52 13.83 17.42
N SER A 28 17.85 12.68 17.56
CA SER A 28 17.69 11.65 16.52
C SER A 28 16.63 10.63 16.92
N GLY A 29 15.55 10.46 16.16
CA GLY A 29 14.54 9.42 16.44
C GLY A 29 13.16 9.64 15.78
N CYS A 30 12.33 10.51 16.36
CA CYS A 30 10.87 10.36 16.29
C CYS A 30 10.13 11.07 15.13
N TRP A 31 10.78 11.92 14.33
CA TRP A 31 10.07 12.88 13.45
C TRP A 31 9.77 12.40 12.03
N ILE A 32 10.38 11.31 11.55
CA ILE A 32 10.22 10.85 10.15
C ILE A 32 8.89 10.09 9.95
N SER A 33 8.47 9.29 10.92
CA SER A 33 7.22 8.51 10.86
C SER A 33 5.98 9.41 10.85
N GLY A 34 5.91 10.39 11.76
CA GLY A 34 4.77 11.31 11.86
C GLY A 34 4.53 12.15 10.60
N TRP A 35 5.61 12.64 9.96
CA TRP A 35 5.51 13.43 8.72
C TRP A 35 5.01 12.60 7.53
N LEU A 36 5.52 11.38 7.36
CA LEU A 36 5.07 10.47 6.30
C LEU A 36 3.57 10.12 6.44
N VAL A 37 3.11 9.78 7.65
CA VAL A 37 1.70 9.46 7.89
C VAL A 37 0.79 10.68 7.62
N SER A 38 1.18 11.88 8.08
CA SER A 38 0.38 13.10 7.86
C SER A 38 0.29 13.47 6.37
N THR A 39 1.41 13.48 5.65
CA THR A 39 1.45 13.81 4.21
C THR A 39 0.76 12.76 3.33
N MET A 40 0.81 11.47 3.70
CA MET A 40 0.06 10.41 3.01
C MET A 40 -1.45 10.50 3.27
N TRP A 41 -1.89 10.90 4.46
CA TRP A 41 -3.31 11.12 4.77
C TRP A 41 -3.88 12.26 3.91
N GLU A 42 -3.19 13.41 3.87
CA GLU A 42 -3.53 14.53 3.00
C GLU A 42 -3.56 14.10 1.52
N SER A 43 -2.51 13.41 1.05
CA SER A 43 -2.41 12.95 -0.35
C SER A 43 -3.58 12.04 -0.77
N HIS A 44 -4.06 11.18 0.13
CA HIS A 44 -5.16 10.25 -0.15
C HIS A 44 -6.52 10.97 -0.25
N VAL A 45 -6.75 11.98 0.61
CA VAL A 45 -7.93 12.86 0.52
C VAL A 45 -7.87 13.70 -0.76
N PHE A 46 -6.70 14.22 -1.13
CA PHE A 46 -6.53 15.00 -2.36
C PHE A 46 -6.73 14.16 -3.62
N PHE A 47 -6.20 12.93 -3.69
CA PHE A 47 -6.42 12.02 -4.82
C PHE A 47 -7.90 11.67 -4.99
N THR A 48 -8.56 11.25 -3.90
CA THR A 48 -9.99 10.91 -3.91
C THR A 48 -10.85 12.09 -4.36
N THR A 49 -10.55 13.28 -3.85
CA THR A 49 -11.24 14.53 -4.22
C THR A 49 -10.99 14.92 -5.68
N LEU A 50 -9.77 14.74 -6.19
CA LEU A 50 -9.41 15.00 -7.58
C LEU A 50 -10.14 14.04 -8.54
N ILE A 51 -10.22 12.75 -8.21
CA ILE A 51 -10.95 11.78 -9.03
C ILE A 51 -12.45 12.11 -9.05
N TYR A 52 -13.06 12.50 -7.93
CA TYR A 52 -14.45 12.96 -7.92
C TYR A 52 -14.67 14.25 -8.73
N LEU A 53 -13.75 15.22 -8.64
CA LEU A 53 -13.78 16.42 -9.48
C LEU A 53 -13.68 16.09 -10.98
N MET A 54 -12.80 15.14 -11.34
CA MET A 54 -12.65 14.67 -12.72
C MET A 54 -13.88 13.90 -13.22
N GLN A 55 -14.49 13.07 -12.37
CA GLN A 55 -15.73 12.34 -12.67
C GLN A 55 -16.90 13.30 -12.92
N ASP A 56 -17.09 14.31 -12.07
CA ASP A 56 -18.17 15.29 -12.25
C ASP A 56 -17.90 16.20 -13.47
N ALA A 57 -16.63 16.56 -13.73
CA ALA A 57 -16.25 17.41 -14.88
C ALA A 57 -16.38 16.73 -16.26
N VAL A 58 -16.39 15.40 -16.33
CA VAL A 58 -16.69 14.67 -17.59
C VAL A 58 -18.19 14.39 -17.79
N SER A 59 -19.06 14.83 -16.89
CA SER A 59 -20.51 14.69 -17.08
C SER A 59 -21.02 15.52 -18.27
N PRO A 60 -22.02 15.03 -19.03
CA PRO A 60 -22.64 15.79 -20.12
C PRO A 60 -23.23 17.14 -19.67
N GLU A 61 -23.63 17.25 -18.41
CA GLU A 61 -24.14 18.47 -17.79
C GLU A 61 -23.01 19.48 -17.58
N ALA A 62 -21.90 19.07 -16.95
CA ALA A 62 -20.75 19.94 -16.71
C ALA A 62 -20.08 20.38 -18.03
N GLN A 63 -19.90 19.45 -18.98
CA GLN A 63 -19.28 19.79 -20.28
C GLN A 63 -20.10 20.82 -21.07
N ARG A 64 -21.43 20.75 -21.03
CA ARG A 64 -22.32 21.73 -21.69
C ARG A 64 -22.26 23.13 -21.08
N ILE A 65 -21.91 23.25 -19.80
CA ILE A 65 -21.86 24.54 -19.07
C ILE A 65 -20.45 25.13 -19.08
N LEU A 66 -19.44 24.29 -18.83
CA LEU A 66 -18.05 24.72 -18.67
C LEU A 66 -17.27 24.75 -19.99
N ASN A 67 -17.75 24.05 -21.03
CA ASN A 67 -17.05 23.85 -22.31
C ASN A 67 -15.58 23.40 -22.13
N LEU A 68 -15.33 22.59 -21.09
CA LEU A 68 -14.02 22.24 -20.60
C LEU A 68 -13.85 20.72 -20.62
N ASN A 69 -12.85 20.24 -21.36
CA ASN A 69 -12.44 18.84 -21.30
C ASN A 69 -11.09 18.71 -20.59
N ILE A 70 -11.13 18.30 -19.31
CA ILE A 70 -9.91 18.00 -18.53
C ILE A 70 -9.45 16.55 -18.67
N LYS A 71 -10.18 15.70 -19.41
CA LYS A 71 -9.79 14.30 -19.58
C LYS A 71 -8.66 14.18 -20.61
N ARG A 72 -7.53 13.65 -20.15
CA ARG A 72 -6.42 13.18 -20.98
C ARG A 72 -5.98 11.81 -20.47
N GLY A 73 -5.57 10.93 -21.36
CA GLY A 73 -4.99 9.64 -20.98
C GLY A 73 -3.75 9.81 -20.08
N VAL A 74 -3.58 8.90 -19.13
CA VAL A 74 -2.42 8.87 -18.22
C VAL A 74 -1.14 8.70 -19.05
N LYS A 75 -0.13 9.55 -18.80
CA LYS A 75 1.18 9.41 -19.42
C LYS A 75 2.02 8.38 -18.67
N SER A 76 2.08 7.16 -19.18
CA SER A 76 3.02 6.15 -18.68
C SER A 76 4.43 6.34 -19.25
N VAL A 77 5.42 5.77 -18.57
CA VAL A 77 6.82 5.70 -19.06
C VAL A 77 6.89 5.02 -20.43
N TYR A 78 6.12 3.96 -20.65
CA TYR A 78 6.07 3.23 -21.92
C TYR A 78 5.63 4.14 -23.08
N GLU A 79 4.54 4.89 -22.94
CA GLU A 79 4.06 5.76 -24.01
C GLU A 79 4.99 6.96 -24.24
N PHE A 80 5.54 7.54 -23.17
CA PHE A 80 6.52 8.62 -23.25
C PHE A 80 7.81 8.18 -23.99
N LEU A 81 8.28 6.95 -23.74
CA LEU A 81 9.42 6.37 -24.46
C LEU A 81 9.06 6.00 -25.90
N ARG A 82 7.86 5.47 -26.17
CA ARG A 82 7.38 5.16 -27.53
C ARG A 82 7.35 6.40 -28.41
N GLU A 83 6.81 7.52 -27.91
CA GLU A 83 6.82 8.84 -28.59
C GLU A 83 8.22 9.30 -29.02
N ARG A 84 9.28 8.81 -28.37
CA ARG A 84 10.68 9.27 -28.51
C ARG A 84 11.63 8.21 -29.08
N GLY A 85 11.12 7.04 -29.49
CA GLY A 85 11.92 5.90 -29.96
C GLY A 85 12.73 5.20 -28.86
N GLY A 86 12.46 5.49 -27.58
CA GLY A 86 13.23 5.03 -26.43
C GLY A 86 12.89 3.64 -25.89
N LEU A 87 11.95 2.90 -26.50
CA LEU A 87 11.46 1.61 -25.97
C LEU A 87 12.57 0.57 -25.74
N ALA A 88 13.66 0.63 -26.51
CA ALA A 88 14.82 -0.25 -26.34
C ALA A 88 15.55 -0.10 -24.99
N ILE A 89 15.23 0.93 -24.19
CA ILE A 89 15.63 1.04 -22.77
C ILE A 89 14.99 -0.08 -21.95
N LEU A 90 13.70 -0.35 -22.13
CA LEU A 90 12.93 -1.30 -21.30
C LEU A 90 13.40 -2.76 -21.46
N SER A 91 14.22 -3.04 -22.48
CA SER A 91 14.86 -4.33 -22.72
C SER A 91 16.37 -4.33 -22.44
N ASP A 92 16.93 -3.27 -21.83
CA ASP A 92 18.33 -3.28 -21.39
C ASP A 92 18.49 -4.13 -20.12
N PRO A 93 19.44 -5.09 -20.07
CA PRO A 93 19.67 -5.94 -18.89
C PRO A 93 20.00 -5.17 -17.60
N ASN A 94 20.36 -3.89 -17.68
CA ASN A 94 20.63 -3.06 -16.51
C ASN A 94 19.39 -2.33 -15.98
N VAL A 95 18.24 -2.32 -16.66
CA VAL A 95 17.02 -1.66 -16.14
C VAL A 95 16.58 -2.26 -14.81
N GLU A 96 16.59 -3.59 -14.69
CA GLU A 96 16.27 -4.27 -13.43
C GLU A 96 17.20 -3.86 -12.28
N ILE A 97 18.46 -3.52 -12.56
CA ILE A 97 19.43 -3.02 -11.58
C ILE A 97 19.21 -1.53 -11.31
N ALA A 98 18.73 -0.78 -12.30
CA ALA A 98 18.53 0.66 -12.27
C ALA A 98 17.21 1.09 -11.59
N THR A 99 16.17 0.24 -11.55
CA THR A 99 14.89 0.55 -10.89
C THR A 99 14.76 -0.08 -9.51
N ARG A 100 15.18 -1.34 -9.33
CA ARG A 100 15.06 -2.13 -8.09
C ARG A 100 15.38 -1.36 -6.81
N GLU A 101 14.50 -1.46 -5.81
CA GLU A 101 14.66 -0.85 -4.48
C GLU A 101 15.90 -1.40 -3.74
N VAL A 102 16.62 -0.54 -3.02
CA VAL A 102 17.79 -0.94 -2.21
C VAL A 102 17.41 -0.98 -0.73
N LEU A 103 16.75 -2.06 -0.34
CA LEU A 103 16.28 -2.30 1.03
C LEU A 103 17.43 -2.44 2.04
N ALA A 104 17.22 -1.84 3.22
CA ALA A 104 18.20 -1.82 4.31
C ALA A 104 18.16 -3.08 5.20
N ASN A 105 16.97 -3.59 5.54
CA ASN A 105 16.66 -4.89 6.15
C ASN A 105 17.78 -5.57 6.98
N GLY A 106 18.31 -4.90 8.02
CA GLY A 106 19.38 -5.44 8.88
C GLY A 106 20.75 -5.66 8.21
N ARG A 107 20.90 -5.31 6.93
CA ARG A 107 22.09 -5.56 6.11
C ARG A 107 23.26 -4.64 6.52
N PRO A 108 24.51 -5.11 6.47
CA PRO A 108 25.68 -4.27 6.73
C PRO A 108 25.76 -3.08 5.77
N ARG A 109 26.00 -1.86 6.30
CA ARG A 109 26.13 -0.62 5.51
C ARG A 109 27.05 -0.77 4.27
N PRO A 110 28.22 -1.44 4.32
CA PRO A 110 29.06 -1.61 3.13
C PRO A 110 28.38 -2.38 1.97
N GLN A 111 27.47 -3.31 2.30
CA GLN A 111 26.70 -4.06 1.30
C GLN A 111 25.64 -3.16 0.64
N ILE A 112 24.94 -2.35 1.45
CA ILE A 112 23.98 -1.34 0.97
C ILE A 112 24.68 -0.33 0.06
N THR A 113 25.84 0.22 0.46
CA THR A 113 26.62 1.15 -0.36
C THR A 113 27.12 0.51 -1.66
N LYS A 114 27.44 -0.80 -1.67
CA LYS A 114 27.80 -1.52 -2.89
C LYS A 114 26.62 -1.61 -3.87
N ASP A 115 25.42 -1.88 -3.38
CA ASP A 115 24.21 -1.96 -4.20
C ASP A 115 23.79 -0.59 -4.75
N ILE A 116 23.85 0.47 -3.92
CA ILE A 116 23.61 1.86 -4.36
C ILE A 116 24.54 2.22 -5.52
N ARG A 117 25.85 2.00 -5.37
CA ARG A 117 26.84 2.27 -6.44
C ARG A 117 26.59 1.45 -7.70
N ARG A 118 26.07 0.23 -7.57
CA ARG A 118 25.70 -0.62 -8.71
C ARG A 118 24.47 -0.06 -9.45
N LYS A 119 23.46 0.43 -8.71
CA LYS A 119 22.27 1.10 -9.24
C LYS A 119 22.63 2.42 -9.93
N GLU A 120 23.44 3.27 -9.29
CA GLU A 120 23.96 4.51 -9.87
C GLU A 120 24.74 4.27 -11.17
N ALA A 121 25.61 3.25 -11.20
CA ALA A 121 26.35 2.87 -12.41
C ALA A 121 25.43 2.37 -13.54
N ALA A 122 24.42 1.56 -13.22
CA ALA A 122 23.41 1.10 -14.17
C ALA A 122 22.61 2.26 -14.78
N VAL A 123 22.10 3.17 -13.94
CA VAL A 123 21.40 4.40 -14.38
C VAL A 123 22.31 5.24 -15.29
N ALA A 124 23.56 5.47 -14.89
CA ALA A 124 24.52 6.24 -15.69
C ALA A 124 24.86 5.58 -17.03
N GLN A 125 24.92 4.24 -17.08
CA GLN A 125 25.13 3.48 -18.32
C GLN A 125 23.94 3.60 -19.27
N ILE A 126 22.71 3.42 -18.76
CA ILE A 126 21.48 3.54 -19.57
C ILE A 126 21.32 4.98 -20.09
N LYS A 127 21.49 6.00 -19.23
CA LYS A 127 21.48 7.43 -19.63
C LYS A 127 22.45 7.70 -20.78
N ARG A 128 23.68 7.18 -20.71
CA ARG A 128 24.70 7.37 -21.77
C ARG A 128 24.41 6.58 -23.05
N LYS A 129 23.87 5.36 -22.93
CA LYS A 129 23.63 4.45 -24.06
C LYS A 129 22.43 4.86 -24.93
N TYR A 130 21.38 5.42 -24.33
CA TYR A 130 20.10 5.66 -25.00
C TYR A 130 19.72 7.14 -25.18
N ALA A 131 20.58 8.08 -24.78
CA ALA A 131 20.32 9.50 -25.03
C ALA A 131 20.34 9.81 -26.53
N THR A 132 19.33 10.55 -26.99
CA THR A 132 19.20 11.03 -28.38
C THR A 132 18.72 12.49 -28.39
N HIS A 133 18.65 13.10 -29.58
CA HIS A 133 18.10 14.45 -29.73
C HIS A 133 16.62 14.58 -29.30
N ASN A 134 15.86 13.48 -29.29
CA ASN A 134 14.44 13.43 -28.87
C ASN A 134 14.24 12.85 -27.47
N LEU A 135 15.29 12.37 -26.82
CA LEU A 135 15.24 11.71 -25.51
C LEU A 135 16.49 12.06 -24.72
N SER A 136 16.40 13.07 -23.85
CA SER A 136 17.54 13.55 -23.09
C SER A 136 17.95 12.57 -21.98
N GLN A 137 19.15 12.78 -21.43
CA GLN A 137 19.62 12.05 -20.27
C GLN A 137 18.71 12.21 -19.04
N ASP A 138 17.98 13.32 -18.92
CA ASP A 138 17.14 13.59 -17.75
C ASP A 138 15.69 13.15 -17.96
N ASP A 139 15.23 13.05 -19.22
CA ASP A 139 14.02 12.28 -19.58
C ASP A 139 14.19 10.80 -19.19
N ILE A 140 15.33 10.19 -19.55
CA ILE A 140 15.67 8.80 -19.21
C ILE A 140 15.75 8.61 -17.69
N HIS A 141 16.36 9.57 -16.99
CA HIS A 141 16.44 9.56 -15.53
C HIS A 141 15.05 9.59 -14.89
N THR A 142 14.18 10.49 -15.36
CA THR A 142 12.79 10.62 -14.88
C THR A 142 11.99 9.35 -15.14
N CYS A 143 12.19 8.68 -16.28
CA CYS A 143 11.59 7.38 -16.58
C CYS A 143 12.04 6.29 -15.60
N LEU A 144 13.35 6.16 -15.36
CA LEU A 144 13.91 5.16 -14.43
C LEU A 144 13.50 5.44 -12.97
N TYR A 145 13.38 6.71 -12.57
CA TYR A 145 12.85 7.10 -11.27
C TYR A 145 11.36 6.75 -11.14
N SER A 146 10.53 7.10 -12.12
CA SER A 146 9.10 6.74 -12.10
C SER A 146 8.86 5.22 -12.04
N MET A 147 9.76 4.41 -12.63
CA MET A 147 9.73 2.95 -12.47
C MET A 147 10.18 2.52 -11.06
N CYS A 148 11.27 3.10 -10.53
CA CYS A 148 11.74 2.86 -9.16
C CYS A 148 10.68 3.21 -8.10
N ASP A 149 9.97 4.31 -8.27
CA ASP A 149 8.91 4.77 -7.37
C ASP A 149 7.71 3.81 -7.41
N ASN A 150 7.36 3.29 -8.59
CA ASN A 150 6.35 2.23 -8.75
C ASN A 150 6.79 0.92 -8.09
N ASP A 151 8.02 0.46 -8.34
CA ASP A 151 8.59 -0.75 -7.72
C ASP A 151 8.55 -0.63 -6.18
N SER A 152 8.89 0.55 -5.65
CA SER A 152 8.88 0.85 -4.20
C SER A 152 7.45 0.96 -3.64
N PHE A 153 6.50 1.52 -4.39
CA PHE A 153 5.08 1.56 -4.01
C PHE A 153 4.50 0.15 -3.92
N LEU A 154 4.68 -0.67 -4.96
CA LEU A 154 4.25 -2.07 -4.95
C LEU A 154 4.89 -2.84 -3.79
N ASN A 155 6.19 -2.68 -3.57
CA ASN A 155 6.90 -3.39 -2.50
C ASN A 155 6.47 -2.93 -1.09
N SER A 156 6.26 -1.62 -0.87
CA SER A 156 5.77 -1.10 0.41
C SER A 156 4.36 -1.56 0.76
N ASN A 157 3.51 -1.80 -0.25
CA ASN A 157 2.20 -2.42 -0.05
C ASN A 157 2.31 -3.92 0.23
N ARG A 158 3.17 -4.64 -0.52
CA ARG A 158 3.33 -6.11 -0.49
C ARG A 158 4.02 -6.63 0.78
N VAL A 159 5.10 -5.99 1.23
CA VAL A 159 5.99 -6.52 2.28
C VAL A 159 5.30 -6.76 3.64
N PRO A 160 4.39 -5.89 4.15
CA PRO A 160 3.64 -6.18 5.37
C PRO A 160 2.83 -7.48 5.26
N ILE A 161 2.33 -7.80 4.07
CA ILE A 161 1.42 -8.92 3.83
C ILE A 161 2.21 -10.22 3.73
N ASP A 162 3.33 -10.23 2.99
CA ASP A 162 4.27 -11.36 2.97
C ASP A 162 4.70 -11.74 4.40
N LYS A 163 5.01 -10.72 5.23
CA LYS A 163 5.44 -10.92 6.62
C LYS A 163 4.32 -11.47 7.51
N MET A 164 3.08 -10.99 7.35
CA MET A 164 1.94 -11.56 8.10
C MET A 164 1.63 -12.99 7.66
N ILE A 165 1.77 -13.34 6.37
CA ILE A 165 1.66 -14.73 5.90
C ILE A 165 2.78 -15.59 6.51
N ALA A 166 4.03 -15.11 6.48
CA ALA A 166 5.15 -15.83 7.10
C ALA A 166 4.97 -16.01 8.62
N PHE A 167 4.36 -15.04 9.33
CA PHE A 167 4.01 -15.19 10.74
C PHE A 167 2.83 -16.16 10.95
N LEU A 168 1.83 -16.19 10.08
CA LEU A 168 0.76 -17.19 10.12
C LEU A 168 1.33 -18.61 9.98
N GLU A 169 2.20 -18.82 8.99
CA GLU A 169 2.88 -20.10 8.70
C GLU A 169 3.93 -20.49 9.76
N GLN A 170 4.50 -19.52 10.49
CA GLN A 170 5.45 -19.78 11.57
C GLN A 170 4.76 -20.22 12.88
N TYR A 171 3.63 -19.59 13.24
CA TYR A 171 3.04 -19.73 14.58
C TYR A 171 1.80 -20.64 14.64
N PHE A 172 1.18 -20.98 13.49
CA PHE A 172 -0.05 -21.76 13.41
C PHE A 172 0.04 -22.83 12.30
N SER A 173 -0.82 -23.86 12.37
CA SER A 173 -0.87 -24.96 11.41
C SER A 173 -2.33 -25.33 11.13
N PRO A 174 -2.76 -25.49 9.86
CA PRO A 174 -4.14 -25.78 9.54
C PRO A 174 -4.61 -27.12 10.13
N ASP A 175 -3.71 -28.12 10.15
CA ASP A 175 -4.00 -29.49 10.59
C ASP A 175 -3.78 -29.68 12.11
N THR A 176 -3.11 -28.73 12.78
CA THR A 176 -2.69 -28.86 14.18
C THR A 176 -2.89 -27.53 14.91
N PRO A 177 -3.95 -27.38 15.74
CA PRO A 177 -4.22 -26.13 16.46
C PRO A 177 -3.13 -25.67 17.44
N GLY A 178 -2.16 -26.54 17.76
CA GLY A 178 -1.24 -26.37 18.87
C GLY A 178 -1.89 -26.81 20.18
N ASP A 179 -1.54 -26.16 21.29
CA ASP A 179 -2.39 -26.17 22.48
C ASP A 179 -3.75 -25.55 22.16
N ASP A 180 -4.84 -26.09 22.73
CA ASP A 180 -6.22 -25.62 22.50
C ASP A 180 -6.40 -24.10 22.71
N ALA A 181 -5.59 -23.51 23.60
CA ALA A 181 -5.55 -22.08 23.87
C ALA A 181 -5.26 -21.21 22.63
N TYR A 182 -4.53 -21.73 21.64
CA TYR A 182 -4.16 -21.02 20.40
C TYR A 182 -5.04 -21.38 19.20
N SER A 183 -6.23 -21.95 19.45
CA SER A 183 -7.17 -22.29 18.38
C SER A 183 -7.77 -21.05 17.70
N LEU A 184 -7.47 -20.84 16.41
CA LEU A 184 -8.04 -19.77 15.57
C LEU A 184 -9.56 -19.93 15.28
N ALA A 185 -10.24 -20.93 15.88
CA ALA A 185 -11.67 -21.16 15.64
C ALA A 185 -12.55 -20.04 16.21
N ILE A 186 -13.50 -19.54 15.41
CA ILE A 186 -14.42 -18.44 15.75
C ILE A 186 -15.88 -18.87 15.60
N SER A 187 -16.77 -18.27 16.39
CA SER A 187 -18.21 -18.56 16.42
C SER A 187 -19.02 -17.27 16.22
N ALA A 188 -19.97 -17.26 15.28
CA ALA A 188 -20.82 -16.09 15.07
C ALA A 188 -21.63 -15.76 16.34
N GLY A 189 -21.53 -14.50 16.80
CA GLY A 189 -22.09 -14.00 18.06
C GLY A 189 -21.12 -14.03 19.26
N GLU A 190 -19.96 -14.68 19.13
CA GLU A 190 -18.92 -14.71 20.16
C GLU A 190 -17.87 -13.61 19.90
N GLY A 191 -17.52 -12.81 20.90
CA GLY A 191 -16.51 -11.73 20.78
C GLY A 191 -16.85 -10.55 19.84
N GLY A 192 -17.95 -10.64 19.09
CA GLY A 192 -18.29 -9.71 17.99
C GLY A 192 -18.24 -10.35 16.60
N ALA A 193 -17.74 -11.58 16.50
CA ALA A 193 -17.62 -12.33 15.26
C ALA A 193 -18.97 -12.52 14.56
N ARG A 194 -18.95 -12.46 13.22
CA ARG A 194 -20.12 -12.74 12.36
C ARG A 194 -19.96 -14.02 11.53
N LEU A 195 -18.74 -14.55 11.44
CA LEU A 195 -18.41 -15.83 10.81
C LEU A 195 -18.28 -16.94 11.85
N THR A 196 -18.60 -18.18 11.44
CA THR A 196 -18.31 -19.39 12.22
C THR A 196 -17.32 -20.25 11.43
N HIS A 197 -16.08 -20.35 11.89
CA HIS A 197 -14.98 -21.06 11.24
C HIS A 197 -14.25 -21.97 12.25
N SER A 198 -13.91 -23.19 11.85
CA SER A 198 -12.94 -24.03 12.56
C SER A 198 -11.52 -23.48 12.40
N HIS A 199 -10.56 -23.94 13.22
CA HIS A 199 -9.14 -23.52 13.14
C HIS A 199 -8.61 -23.56 11.69
N ALA A 200 -8.68 -24.74 11.07
CA ALA A 200 -8.24 -24.96 9.69
C ALA A 200 -8.91 -24.00 8.69
N ARG A 201 -10.19 -23.68 8.90
CA ARG A 201 -10.94 -22.78 8.03
C ARG A 201 -10.54 -21.32 8.24
N GLN A 202 -10.30 -20.87 9.47
CA GLN A 202 -9.83 -19.51 9.75
C GLN A 202 -8.40 -19.30 9.24
N TYR A 203 -7.50 -20.27 9.48
CA TYR A 203 -6.14 -20.27 8.95
C TYR A 203 -6.14 -20.08 7.41
N ASN A 204 -6.87 -20.93 6.69
CA ASN A 204 -6.95 -20.86 5.23
C ASN A 204 -7.63 -19.57 4.74
N PHE A 205 -8.62 -19.05 5.47
CA PHE A 205 -9.28 -17.80 5.12
C PHE A 205 -8.34 -16.58 5.27
N ALA A 206 -7.48 -16.56 6.30
CA ALA A 206 -6.48 -15.51 6.48
C ALA A 206 -5.36 -15.51 5.41
N HIS A 207 -5.09 -16.67 4.80
CA HIS A 207 -4.03 -16.86 3.79
C HIS A 207 -4.41 -16.37 2.37
N GLN A 208 -5.70 -16.41 2.01
CA GLN A 208 -6.18 -16.38 0.59
C GLN A 208 -6.36 -14.97 -0.06
N ALA A 209 -5.56 -13.97 0.31
CA ALA A 209 -5.96 -12.55 0.24
C ALA A 209 -5.51 -11.70 -1.00
N ARG A 210 -5.59 -12.11 -2.30
CA ARG A 210 -4.76 -11.49 -3.41
C ARG A 210 -5.35 -11.11 -4.82
N LEU A 211 -5.67 -9.82 -5.18
CA LEU A 211 -6.06 -9.15 -6.50
C LEU A 211 -5.96 -7.55 -6.41
N GLY A 212 -6.23 -6.52 -7.29
CA GLY A 212 -6.48 -6.22 -8.75
C GLY A 212 -7.32 -4.89 -9.08
N GLU A 213 -6.90 -3.82 -9.85
CA GLU A 213 -7.51 -2.42 -9.79
C GLU A 213 -8.17 -1.62 -11.01
N GLU A 214 -7.95 -1.87 -12.32
CA GLU A 214 -7.91 -0.80 -13.37
C GLU A 214 -9.13 0.09 -13.82
N ASP A 215 -10.41 -0.27 -13.69
CA ASP A 215 -11.50 0.25 -14.58
C ASP A 215 -11.93 1.73 -14.44
N LEU A 216 -11.47 2.44 -13.41
CA LEU A 216 -12.02 3.71 -12.94
C LEU A 216 -12.34 4.76 -14.03
N LEU A 217 -11.51 4.80 -15.06
CA LEU A 217 -11.45 5.87 -16.07
C LEU A 217 -12.17 5.50 -17.38
N SER A 218 -12.94 4.40 -17.40
CA SER A 218 -13.65 3.91 -18.59
C SER A 218 -14.72 4.89 -19.11
N GLU A 219 -14.73 5.11 -20.43
CA GLU A 219 -15.76 5.90 -21.12
C GLU A 219 -16.99 5.07 -21.48
N SER A 220 -16.83 3.75 -21.54
CA SER A 220 -17.91 2.81 -21.84
C SER A 220 -18.80 2.52 -20.62
N PHE A 221 -18.29 2.74 -19.41
CA PHE A 221 -18.98 2.43 -18.15
C PHE A 221 -18.92 3.62 -17.18
N ALA A 222 -19.83 4.56 -17.37
CA ALA A 222 -20.04 5.68 -16.45
C ALA A 222 -20.63 5.21 -15.11
N TYR A 223 -20.32 5.94 -14.03
CA TYR A 223 -20.93 5.71 -12.72
C TYR A 223 -22.38 6.21 -12.67
N LYS A 224 -23.16 5.66 -11.73
CA LYS A 224 -24.50 6.12 -11.33
C LYS A 224 -24.45 6.49 -9.86
N LEU A 225 -25.05 7.61 -9.46
CA LEU A 225 -25.16 7.93 -8.03
C LEU A 225 -26.34 7.12 -7.43
N VAL A 226 -26.03 6.16 -6.56
CA VAL A 226 -27.00 5.21 -5.99
C VAL A 226 -26.90 5.28 -4.47
N ASP A 227 -28.05 5.27 -3.77
CA ASP A 227 -28.05 5.09 -2.33
C ASP A 227 -27.83 3.61 -1.99
N THR A 228 -26.77 3.31 -1.26
CA THR A 228 -26.31 1.95 -0.95
C THR A 228 -26.76 1.48 0.43
N GLY A 229 -27.50 2.29 1.18
CA GLY A 229 -27.76 2.09 2.61
C GLY A 229 -26.66 2.68 3.50
N GLN A 230 -25.42 2.76 2.99
CA GLN A 230 -24.31 3.56 3.54
C GLN A 230 -24.30 4.99 2.98
N GLY A 231 -25.45 5.47 2.49
CA GLY A 231 -25.61 6.75 1.79
C GLY A 231 -25.34 6.66 0.27
N LYS A 232 -25.35 7.83 -0.37
CA LYS A 232 -25.23 7.97 -1.83
C LYS A 232 -23.79 7.82 -2.32
N GLN A 233 -23.50 6.66 -2.90
CA GLN A 233 -22.21 6.31 -3.47
C GLN A 233 -22.24 6.38 -5.00
N ARG A 234 -21.08 6.61 -5.62
CA ARG A 234 -20.92 6.51 -7.08
C ARG A 234 -20.70 5.04 -7.47
N VAL A 235 -21.66 4.39 -8.13
CA VAL A 235 -21.61 2.97 -8.50
C VAL A 235 -21.26 2.78 -9.98
N GLN A 236 -20.18 2.06 -10.31
CA GLN A 236 -19.59 1.95 -11.66
C GLN A 236 -19.23 0.50 -12.03
N ASN A 237 -19.82 -0.03 -13.10
CA ASN A 237 -19.48 -1.35 -13.62
C ASN A 237 -18.03 -1.39 -14.13
N SER A 238 -17.31 -2.46 -13.80
CA SER A 238 -15.85 -2.53 -13.92
C SER A 238 -15.38 -3.90 -14.43
N PRO A 239 -15.46 -4.16 -15.76
CA PRO A 239 -15.25 -5.49 -16.33
C PRO A 239 -13.78 -5.90 -16.54
N GLN A 240 -12.83 -4.96 -16.67
CA GLN A 240 -11.41 -5.27 -16.91
C GLN A 240 -10.72 -5.67 -15.60
N THR A 241 -10.96 -4.88 -14.56
CA THR A 241 -10.70 -5.19 -13.16
C THR A 241 -11.34 -6.51 -12.83
N PHE A 242 -12.67 -6.68 -13.01
CA PHE A 242 -13.33 -7.95 -12.76
C PHE A 242 -12.70 -9.13 -13.51
N LYS A 243 -12.21 -8.93 -14.75
CA LYS A 243 -11.51 -9.98 -15.51
C LYS A 243 -10.11 -10.29 -14.97
N ALA A 244 -9.27 -9.29 -14.68
CA ALA A 244 -7.96 -9.51 -14.06
C ALA A 244 -8.11 -10.15 -12.66
N MET A 245 -9.10 -9.69 -11.90
CA MET A 245 -9.55 -10.28 -10.65
C MET A 245 -10.00 -11.73 -10.85
N GLN A 246 -10.78 -12.07 -11.89
CA GLN A 246 -11.18 -13.46 -12.19
C GLN A 246 -9.97 -14.34 -12.56
N GLU A 247 -9.02 -13.83 -13.34
CA GLU A 247 -7.83 -14.56 -13.78
C GLU A 247 -6.90 -14.88 -12.60
N ILE A 248 -6.66 -13.90 -11.72
CA ILE A 248 -5.79 -14.10 -10.55
C ILE A 248 -6.56 -14.86 -9.43
N LEU A 249 -7.88 -14.72 -9.32
CA LEU A 249 -8.73 -15.56 -8.45
C LEU A 249 -8.66 -17.02 -8.90
N PHE A 250 -8.73 -17.28 -10.21
CA PHE A 250 -8.55 -18.59 -10.80
C PHE A 250 -7.15 -19.15 -10.51
N HIS A 251 -6.09 -18.34 -10.62
CA HIS A 251 -4.74 -18.76 -10.23
C HIS A 251 -4.60 -19.05 -8.72
N ALA A 252 -5.21 -18.25 -7.85
CA ALA A 252 -5.23 -18.49 -6.41
C ALA A 252 -6.00 -19.78 -6.06
N GLN A 253 -7.15 -20.02 -6.71
CA GLN A 253 -7.95 -21.24 -6.60
C GLN A 253 -7.17 -22.50 -6.99
N HIS A 254 -6.34 -22.43 -8.04
CA HIS A 254 -5.49 -23.55 -8.47
C HIS A 254 -4.17 -23.66 -7.69
N GLY A 255 -3.80 -22.63 -6.92
CA GLY A 255 -2.62 -22.63 -6.05
C GLY A 255 -2.83 -23.27 -4.67
N VAL A 256 -4.08 -23.55 -4.27
CA VAL A 256 -4.44 -24.12 -2.96
C VAL A 256 -5.16 -25.47 -3.12
N GLN A 257 -5.01 -26.36 -2.13
CA GLN A 257 -5.64 -27.69 -2.16
C GLN A 257 -7.17 -27.65 -1.98
N SER A 258 -7.70 -26.58 -1.38
CA SER A 258 -9.14 -26.39 -1.15
C SER A 258 -9.47 -24.89 -1.10
N TRP A 259 -10.43 -24.45 -1.90
CA TRP A 259 -10.85 -23.05 -1.96
C TRP A 259 -11.91 -22.75 -0.89
N VAL A 260 -11.72 -21.67 -0.12
CA VAL A 260 -12.59 -21.30 1.01
C VAL A 260 -13.12 -19.85 0.88
N GLY A 261 -12.40 -18.96 0.19
CA GLY A 261 -12.79 -17.56 0.00
C GLY A 261 -14.02 -17.32 -0.91
N SER A 262 -14.37 -16.05 -1.09
CA SER A 262 -15.48 -15.65 -1.97
C SER A 262 -15.23 -16.07 -3.42
N SER A 263 -16.20 -16.74 -4.05
CA SER A 263 -16.22 -16.98 -5.51
C SER A 263 -16.71 -15.77 -6.32
N VAL A 264 -17.14 -14.70 -5.64
CA VAL A 264 -17.69 -13.48 -6.24
C VAL A 264 -16.77 -12.29 -5.99
N ILE A 265 -16.43 -11.60 -7.06
CA ILE A 265 -15.70 -10.33 -7.03
C ILE A 265 -16.74 -9.20 -7.00
N HIS A 266 -16.75 -8.45 -5.91
CA HIS A 266 -17.67 -7.34 -5.69
C HIS A 266 -17.07 -6.06 -6.24
N LEU A 267 -17.62 -5.56 -7.35
CA LEU A 267 -17.22 -4.30 -7.97
C LEU A 267 -18.31 -3.77 -8.90
N GLY A 268 -18.72 -2.51 -8.71
CA GLY A 268 -19.92 -1.96 -9.35
C GLY A 268 -21.22 -2.27 -8.59
N ASP A 269 -21.14 -2.54 -7.29
CA ASP A 269 -22.28 -2.93 -6.44
C ASP A 269 -22.39 -2.10 -5.15
N HIS A 270 -23.10 -2.59 -4.13
CA HIS A 270 -23.26 -1.90 -2.84
C HIS A 270 -22.00 -1.99 -1.95
N ASN A 271 -21.17 -3.02 -2.12
CA ASN A 271 -19.98 -3.28 -1.29
C ASN A 271 -18.74 -2.56 -1.82
N VAL A 272 -18.56 -2.56 -3.14
CA VAL A 272 -17.51 -1.76 -3.79
C VAL A 272 -18.16 -0.97 -4.94
N PRO A 273 -18.68 0.23 -4.64
CA PRO A 273 -19.41 1.06 -5.60
C PRO A 273 -18.67 1.25 -6.92
N ASN A 274 -17.42 1.69 -6.88
CA ASN A 274 -16.61 1.97 -8.06
C ASN A 274 -15.16 1.55 -7.79
N ALA A 275 -14.32 1.53 -8.83
CA ALA A 275 -12.93 1.16 -8.69
C ALA A 275 -12.08 2.13 -7.82
N LEU A 276 -12.50 3.36 -7.52
CA LEU A 276 -11.81 4.20 -6.51
C LEU A 276 -12.07 3.66 -5.09
N MET A 277 -13.30 3.23 -4.79
CA MET A 277 -13.60 2.52 -3.54
C MET A 277 -12.94 1.14 -3.49
N PHE A 278 -12.53 0.59 -4.63
CA PHE A 278 -11.64 -0.57 -4.69
C PHE A 278 -10.21 -0.17 -4.30
N ILE A 279 -9.56 0.73 -5.05
CA ILE A 279 -8.20 1.25 -4.77
C ILE A 279 -8.07 1.68 -3.30
N ASP A 280 -9.04 2.44 -2.79
CA ASP A 280 -9.08 2.90 -1.40
C ASP A 280 -9.01 1.74 -0.40
N LYS A 281 -9.91 0.76 -0.50
CA LYS A 281 -9.99 -0.37 0.42
C LYS A 281 -8.71 -1.21 0.44
N TYR A 282 -8.10 -1.47 -0.71
CA TYR A 282 -6.95 -2.38 -0.77
C TYR A 282 -5.61 -1.69 -0.53
N THR A 283 -5.45 -0.41 -0.91
CA THR A 283 -4.31 0.41 -0.46
C THR A 283 -4.34 0.73 1.04
N GLN A 284 -5.45 0.49 1.75
CA GLN A 284 -5.49 0.57 3.21
C GLN A 284 -4.89 -0.68 3.90
N VAL A 285 -4.88 -1.86 3.27
CA VAL A 285 -4.46 -3.11 3.96
C VAL A 285 -2.99 -3.05 4.42
N SER A 286 -2.09 -2.52 3.58
CA SER A 286 -0.69 -2.30 3.94
C SER A 286 -0.51 -1.34 5.13
N ARG A 287 -1.38 -0.33 5.24
CA ARG A 287 -1.42 0.65 6.34
C ARG A 287 -1.94 0.03 7.65
N ILE A 288 -2.80 -0.99 7.58
CA ILE A 288 -3.31 -1.75 8.73
C ILE A 288 -2.26 -2.74 9.23
N LEU A 289 -1.61 -3.49 8.32
CA LEU A 289 -0.64 -4.53 8.70
C LEU A 289 0.74 -3.98 9.07
N GLY A 290 1.16 -2.87 8.45
CA GLY A 290 2.48 -2.25 8.69
C GLY A 290 2.79 -1.97 10.17
N PRO A 291 1.88 -1.37 10.96
CA PRO A 291 2.05 -1.20 12.40
C PRO A 291 2.20 -2.51 13.19
N ILE A 292 1.45 -3.56 12.83
CA ILE A 292 1.49 -4.87 13.51
C ILE A 292 2.84 -5.56 13.25
N VAL A 293 3.25 -5.59 11.98
CA VAL A 293 4.57 -6.08 11.54
C VAL A 293 5.69 -5.32 12.23
N SER A 294 5.61 -3.99 12.28
CA SER A 294 6.59 -3.14 12.95
C SER A 294 6.67 -3.45 14.44
N CYS A 295 5.53 -3.64 15.12
CA CYS A 295 5.49 -4.06 16.53
C CYS A 295 6.21 -5.40 16.74
N LEU A 296 5.86 -6.43 15.97
CA LEU A 296 6.43 -7.77 16.09
C LEU A 296 7.94 -7.81 15.80
N GLU A 297 8.43 -6.98 14.87
CA GLU A 297 9.87 -6.85 14.60
C GLU A 297 10.61 -6.00 15.63
N GLN A 298 10.01 -4.92 16.15
CA GLN A 298 10.64 -4.10 17.19
C GLN A 298 10.64 -4.77 18.56
N LEU A 299 9.68 -5.66 18.87
CA LEU A 299 9.67 -6.44 20.12
C LEU A 299 10.96 -7.24 20.31
N VAL A 300 11.42 -7.95 19.27
CA VAL A 300 12.72 -8.66 19.27
C VAL A 300 13.87 -7.68 19.53
N VAL A 301 13.87 -6.56 18.80
CA VAL A 301 14.93 -5.54 18.84
C VAL A 301 15.00 -4.79 20.18
N LEU A 302 13.92 -4.77 20.96
CA LEU A 302 13.85 -4.18 22.30
C LEU A 302 14.19 -5.21 23.39
N TYR A 303 13.69 -6.43 23.27
CA TYR A 303 14.01 -7.56 24.16
C TYR A 303 15.53 -7.82 24.21
N ASP A 304 16.21 -7.78 23.06
CA ASP A 304 17.68 -7.93 22.95
C ASP A 304 18.49 -6.74 23.53
N LYS A 305 17.85 -5.66 24.00
CA LYS A 305 18.54 -4.38 24.31
C LYS A 305 18.24 -3.76 25.67
N ASP A 306 17.11 -4.07 26.29
CA ASP A 306 16.72 -3.49 27.58
C ASP A 306 16.25 -4.59 28.53
N GLU A 307 17.07 -4.88 29.54
CA GLU A 307 16.83 -5.88 30.58
C GLU A 307 15.50 -5.66 31.31
N HIS A 308 14.98 -4.42 31.38
CA HIS A 308 13.67 -4.13 31.98
C HIS A 308 12.52 -4.56 31.07
N ILE A 309 12.65 -4.36 29.75
CA ILE A 309 11.67 -4.81 28.76
C ILE A 309 11.72 -6.34 28.66
N GLN A 310 12.92 -6.93 28.69
CA GLN A 310 13.09 -8.38 28.72
C GLN A 310 12.38 -8.99 29.94
N ASN A 311 12.68 -8.51 31.14
CA ASN A 311 12.06 -8.98 32.39
C ASN A 311 10.53 -8.77 32.41
N LEU A 312 10.03 -7.66 31.87
CA LEU A 312 8.59 -7.41 31.72
C LEU A 312 7.92 -8.44 30.79
N ILE A 313 8.57 -8.77 29.67
CA ILE A 313 8.06 -9.76 28.69
C ILE A 313 8.11 -11.18 29.29
N ASP A 314 9.21 -11.55 29.95
CA ASP A 314 9.39 -12.87 30.55
C ASP A 314 8.44 -13.12 31.73
N THR A 315 8.25 -12.13 32.62
CA THR A 315 7.40 -12.28 33.81
C THR A 315 5.93 -11.94 33.60
N GLY A 316 5.63 -10.98 32.70
CA GLY A 316 4.26 -10.52 32.46
C GLY A 316 3.53 -11.24 31.33
N TYR A 317 4.27 -11.77 30.34
CA TYR A 317 3.71 -12.30 29.09
C TYR A 317 4.26 -13.69 28.72
N GLY A 318 5.01 -14.36 29.61
CA GLY A 318 5.53 -15.71 29.37
C GLY A 318 6.60 -15.79 28.28
N GLY A 319 7.31 -14.69 28.02
CA GLY A 319 8.43 -14.63 27.08
C GLY A 319 8.09 -14.10 25.68
N LEU A 320 9.13 -13.76 24.93
CA LEU A 320 9.03 -13.04 23.65
C LEU A 320 8.16 -13.76 22.61
N GLU A 321 8.35 -15.07 22.42
CA GLU A 321 7.62 -15.83 21.41
C GLU A 321 6.15 -16.03 21.79
N THR A 322 5.84 -16.13 23.08
CA THR A 322 4.47 -16.17 23.62
C THR A 322 3.74 -14.86 23.30
N LEU A 323 4.33 -13.72 23.68
CA LEU A 323 3.77 -12.39 23.39
C LEU A 323 3.57 -12.14 21.88
N ARG A 324 4.53 -12.56 21.04
CA ARG A 324 4.40 -12.46 19.58
C ARG A 324 3.25 -13.33 19.06
N LYS A 325 3.08 -14.55 19.59
CA LYS A 325 1.98 -15.45 19.24
C LYS A 325 0.62 -14.93 19.70
N ASP A 326 0.53 -14.32 20.89
CA ASP A 326 -0.71 -13.73 21.43
C ASP A 326 -1.23 -12.60 20.53
N ILE A 327 -0.33 -11.68 20.12
CA ILE A 327 -0.66 -10.58 19.20
C ILE A 327 -1.17 -11.10 17.85
N LEU A 328 -0.52 -12.14 17.31
CA LEU A 328 -0.93 -12.77 16.05
C LEU A 328 -2.24 -13.56 16.19
N PHE A 329 -2.47 -14.21 17.33
CA PHE A 329 -3.66 -14.99 17.63
C PHE A 329 -4.92 -14.12 17.71
N ASP A 330 -4.87 -12.99 18.43
CA ASP A 330 -5.96 -12.01 18.41
C ASP A 330 -6.17 -11.48 16.98
N PHE A 331 -5.09 -11.07 16.30
CA PHE A 331 -5.22 -10.53 14.94
C PHE A 331 -5.88 -11.51 13.95
N PHE A 332 -5.43 -12.77 13.86
CA PHE A 332 -5.97 -13.74 12.90
C PHE A 332 -7.38 -14.26 13.26
N ARG A 333 -7.81 -14.10 14.51
CA ARG A 333 -9.22 -14.24 14.89
C ARG A 333 -9.99 -12.98 14.51
N SER A 334 -9.70 -11.88 15.19
CA SER A 334 -10.51 -10.65 15.26
C SER A 334 -10.50 -9.81 13.97
N ALA A 335 -9.44 -9.84 13.16
CA ALA A 335 -9.43 -9.12 11.87
C ALA A 335 -10.16 -9.88 10.74
N PHE A 336 -10.39 -11.19 10.92
CA PHE A 336 -10.96 -12.09 9.93
C PHE A 336 -12.29 -12.72 10.42
N ASP A 337 -12.95 -12.11 11.40
CA ASP A 337 -14.20 -12.60 12.00
C ASP A 337 -15.48 -12.07 11.33
N GLY A 338 -15.33 -11.08 10.45
CA GLY A 338 -16.40 -10.39 9.75
C GLY A 338 -17.20 -9.37 10.58
N SER A 339 -16.73 -9.01 11.79
CA SER A 339 -17.34 -8.02 12.68
C SER A 339 -17.60 -6.67 12.01
N GLY A 340 -16.67 -6.21 11.17
CA GLY A 340 -16.71 -4.93 10.43
C GLY A 340 -17.66 -4.87 9.22
N ALA A 341 -18.43 -5.92 8.94
CA ALA A 341 -19.46 -5.93 7.91
C ALA A 341 -20.80 -5.35 8.41
N ASP A 342 -21.73 -4.99 7.52
CA ASP A 342 -23.10 -4.64 7.94
C ASP A 342 -23.98 -5.87 8.18
N ASN A 343 -23.83 -6.94 7.39
CA ASN A 343 -24.62 -8.17 7.49
C ASN A 343 -23.79 -9.46 7.30
N PHE A 344 -24.44 -10.62 7.49
CA PHE A 344 -23.80 -11.93 7.45
C PHE A 344 -23.20 -12.31 6.08
N PHE A 345 -23.77 -11.84 4.97
CA PHE A 345 -23.16 -12.10 3.64
C PHE A 345 -21.87 -11.28 3.46
N ASP A 346 -21.83 -10.07 4.00
CA ASP A 346 -20.68 -9.16 3.86
C ASP A 346 -19.51 -9.49 4.81
N ALA A 347 -19.78 -10.27 5.86
CA ALA A 347 -18.80 -10.72 6.87
C ALA A 347 -17.53 -11.35 6.26
N GLY A 348 -17.66 -12.12 5.17
CA GLY A 348 -16.55 -12.84 4.54
C GLY A 348 -15.68 -12.04 3.55
N ARG A 349 -15.86 -10.71 3.43
CA ARG A 349 -15.38 -9.97 2.23
C ARG A 349 -14.17 -9.05 2.40
N TYR A 350 -13.72 -8.73 3.61
CA TYR A 350 -12.88 -7.55 3.84
C TYR A 350 -11.38 -7.71 3.54
N PHE A 351 -10.82 -8.92 3.67
CA PHE A 351 -9.38 -9.15 3.49
C PHE A 351 -8.97 -9.74 2.14
N LEU A 352 -9.89 -10.33 1.37
CA LEU A 352 -9.57 -10.71 -0.01
C LEU A 352 -9.41 -9.43 -0.85
N CYS A 353 -8.17 -8.97 -1.06
CA CYS A 353 -7.53 -8.75 -2.39
C CYS A 353 -6.28 -7.82 -2.38
N ILE A 354 -5.10 -8.43 -2.54
CA ILE A 354 -3.77 -7.80 -2.71
C ILE A 354 -2.97 -8.32 -3.93
N ILE A 355 -2.71 -7.45 -4.91
CA ILE A 355 -1.62 -7.49 -5.90
C ILE A 355 -1.62 -8.65 -6.92
N SER A 356 -1.62 -8.28 -8.20
CA SER A 356 -0.52 -8.67 -9.11
C SER A 356 0.31 -7.42 -9.45
#